data_AF-A0A3Q9GKS6-F1
#
_entry.id   AF-A0A3Q9GKS6-F1
#
_cell.length_a   1.000
_cell.length_b   1.000
_cell.length_c   1.000
_cell.angle_alpha   90.00
_cell.angle_beta   90.00
_cell.angle_gamma   90.00
#
_symmetry.space_group_name_H-M   'P 1'
#
loop_
_entity.id
_entity.type
_entity.pdbx_description
1 polymer ?
#
loop_
_entity_poly.entity_id
_entity_poly.type
_entity_poly.pdbx_seq_one_letter_code
_entity_poly.pdbx_strand_id
1 'polypeptide(L)'
;MRLRAIPTGFWLPASMALVMLTLPLIGMASRVPWGQLGPILSSEASAAALLLSLRTGAISTAACLLVGTPLALILARAAELPRRPWWLTPLRALVLVPLVMPPVVAGLALLVTFGRRGLLGPALEVAGLQIPFTTTAVILAQVFVSLPFLVMTVEGGARAAGSDLEHAAQGLGASTWVQFSRITLPVLAPSVASGAALAFARSLGEFGATITFAGSMQDVTRTLPLEVYLQREQDPDAALALALLLIIIALLVTAVTTAIEARNGRRTEVSDVAEQPTAPVVVTRVSHPPVGFSLRADVPERGVDYELTGRPGETIALIGPNGSGKSTGVRLLAGDITSPQSRVDRPTAVGFLDQSPSLFAHMSVLDNVAFGPRCAGMKKDAARERALAELAGVGLAGLAERSPREISGGQAQRVALARVLAVDPQLLLLDEPFAALDRAAAAQLRAIIATRARDITTVLITHDLVDAVTLADRVAVLDAGRLVSLEPLQAALHRPATPFVASFAGVNMQFGTLGGAGLQVGGVTFQGVADGLGEGEPGAAVFEPTAVSLRRERAHGSPRNVFEARVRDIRADALGATVELDIGSGRPLYATITAAAVAELGVDVGTVLFAEVKAVQVRLIPTPNHSATGN
;
A
#
# COMPACT_ATOMS: atom_id res chain seq x y z
N MET A 1 6.17 -8.95 -26.02
CA MET A 1 5.48 -10.14 -25.45
C MET A 1 3.99 -9.88 -25.14
N ARG A 2 3.58 -8.75 -24.53
CA ARG A 2 2.18 -8.52 -24.10
C ARG A 2 1.13 -8.37 -25.21
N LEU A 3 1.47 -7.89 -26.42
CA LEU A 3 0.50 -7.73 -27.52
C LEU A 3 -0.03 -9.05 -28.09
N ARG A 4 0.70 -10.16 -27.92
CA ARG A 4 0.26 -11.50 -28.37
C ARG A 4 -0.85 -12.09 -27.50
N ALA A 5 -1.13 -11.50 -26.34
CA ALA A 5 -2.22 -11.91 -25.45
C ALA A 5 -3.58 -11.28 -25.83
N ILE A 6 -3.62 -10.37 -26.80
CA ILE A 6 -4.86 -9.73 -27.25
C ILE A 6 -5.55 -10.65 -28.27
N PRO A 7 -6.86 -10.95 -28.11
CA PRO A 7 -7.61 -11.75 -29.07
C PRO A 7 -7.51 -11.17 -30.49
N THR A 8 -7.18 -12.02 -31.47
CA THR A 8 -6.95 -11.58 -32.86
C THR A 8 -8.18 -10.92 -33.48
N GLY A 9 -9.39 -11.28 -33.04
CA GLY A 9 -10.64 -10.66 -33.47
C GLY A 9 -10.79 -9.17 -33.10
N PHE A 10 -10.02 -8.64 -32.14
CA PHE A 10 -10.08 -7.22 -31.76
C PHE A 10 -9.31 -6.28 -32.69
N TRP A 11 -8.44 -6.79 -33.56
CA TRP A 11 -7.69 -5.95 -34.50
C TRP A 11 -8.60 -5.29 -35.55
N LEU A 12 -9.64 -6.00 -36.01
CA LEU A 12 -10.58 -5.45 -36.98
C LEU A 12 -11.35 -4.23 -36.44
N PRO A 13 -12.10 -4.31 -35.31
CA PRO A 13 -12.78 -3.14 -34.76
C PRO A 13 -11.81 -2.03 -34.33
N ALA A 14 -10.61 -2.37 -33.84
CA ALA A 14 -9.59 -1.35 -33.51
C ALA A 14 -9.11 -0.59 -34.76
N SER A 15 -8.88 -1.29 -35.88
CA SER A 15 -8.51 -0.65 -37.15
C SER A 15 -9.63 0.24 -37.70
N MET A 16 -10.89 -0.21 -37.61
CA MET A 16 -12.05 0.58 -38.02
C MET A 16 -12.18 1.86 -37.18
N ALA A 17 -11.98 1.77 -35.86
CA ALA A 17 -11.95 2.94 -34.99
C ALA A 17 -10.82 3.90 -35.39
N LEU A 18 -9.63 3.39 -35.69
CA LEU A 18 -8.50 4.22 -36.12
C LEU A 18 -8.78 4.93 -37.45
N VAL A 19 -9.39 4.25 -38.43
CA VAL A 19 -9.79 4.87 -39.70
C VAL A 19 -10.84 5.95 -39.45
N MET A 20 -11.84 5.69 -38.60
CA MET A 20 -12.90 6.66 -38.30
C MET A 20 -12.35 7.94 -37.63
N LEU A 21 -11.29 7.82 -36.81
CA LEU A 21 -10.62 8.96 -36.19
C LEU A 21 -9.68 9.71 -37.15
N THR A 22 -8.97 9.01 -38.04
CA THR A 22 -7.93 9.61 -38.89
C THR A 22 -8.45 10.13 -40.23
N LEU A 23 -9.47 9.49 -40.82
CA LEU A 23 -9.98 9.84 -42.15
C LEU A 23 -10.52 11.28 -42.24
N PRO A 24 -11.30 11.83 -41.27
CA PRO A 24 -11.74 13.23 -41.32
C PRO A 24 -10.57 14.21 -41.26
N LEU A 25 -9.51 13.89 -40.50
CA LEU A 25 -8.31 14.72 -40.39
C LEU A 25 -7.53 14.74 -41.70
N ILE A 26 -7.39 13.58 -42.36
CA ILE A 26 -6.78 13.47 -43.69
C ILE A 26 -7.60 14.25 -44.72
N GLY A 27 -8.93 14.11 -44.69
CA GLY A 27 -9.84 14.85 -45.57
C GLY A 27 -9.68 16.36 -45.43
N MET A 28 -9.66 16.87 -44.19
CA MET A 28 -9.40 18.28 -43.90
C MET A 28 -8.02 18.72 -44.40
N ALA A 29 -6.95 17.99 -44.07
CA ALA A 29 -5.59 18.31 -44.49
C ALA A 29 -5.40 18.35 -46.02
N SER A 30 -6.13 17.51 -46.76
CA SER A 30 -6.09 17.50 -48.24
C SER A 30 -6.68 18.74 -48.90
N ARG A 31 -7.52 19.50 -48.18
CA ARG A 31 -8.22 20.70 -48.69
C ARG A 31 -7.60 22.01 -48.22
N VAL A 32 -6.57 21.97 -47.38
CA VAL A 32 -5.93 23.16 -46.84
C VAL A 32 -5.12 23.89 -47.92
N PRO A 33 -5.25 25.23 -48.05
CA PRO A 33 -4.50 26.03 -49.02
C PRO A 33 -3.06 26.25 -48.55
N TRP A 34 -2.20 25.24 -48.70
CA TRP A 34 -0.82 25.25 -48.21
C TRP A 34 0.01 26.47 -48.66
N GLY A 35 -0.25 27.00 -49.87
CA GLY A 35 0.44 28.19 -50.39
C GLY A 35 0.03 29.53 -49.74
N GLN A 36 -1.16 29.61 -49.14
CA GLN A 36 -1.68 30.82 -48.49
C GLN A 36 -1.67 30.74 -46.96
N LEU A 37 -1.21 29.60 -46.41
CA LEU A 37 -1.23 29.30 -44.99
C LEU A 37 -0.42 30.33 -44.17
N GLY A 38 0.76 30.73 -44.64
CA GLY A 38 1.57 31.76 -43.98
C GLY A 38 0.81 33.10 -43.81
N PRO A 39 0.37 33.73 -44.91
CA PRO A 39 -0.42 34.96 -44.88
C PRO A 39 -1.67 34.88 -43.98
N ILE A 40 -2.47 33.81 -44.10
CA ILE A 40 -3.70 33.62 -43.32
C ILE A 40 -3.38 33.57 -41.81
N LEU A 41 -2.38 32.77 -41.42
CA LEU A 41 -2.00 32.63 -40.01
C LEU A 41 -1.33 33.90 -39.45
N SER A 42 -0.65 34.68 -40.29
CA SER A 42 -0.02 35.95 -39.89
C SER A 42 -0.97 37.15 -39.87
N SER A 43 -2.24 36.97 -40.25
CA SER A 43 -3.23 38.05 -40.19
C SER A 43 -3.44 38.54 -38.75
N GLU A 44 -3.66 39.84 -38.57
CA GLU A 44 -3.81 40.46 -37.24
C GLU A 44 -4.94 39.79 -36.43
N ALA A 45 -6.08 39.51 -37.07
CA ALA A 45 -7.20 38.83 -36.44
C ALA A 45 -6.85 37.40 -35.98
N SER A 46 -6.14 36.63 -36.80
CA SER A 46 -5.75 35.26 -36.45
C SER A 46 -4.70 35.23 -35.34
N ALA A 47 -3.72 36.14 -35.38
CA ALA A 47 -2.70 36.28 -34.36
C ALA A 47 -3.31 36.69 -33.01
N ALA A 48 -4.23 37.66 -33.01
CA ALA A 48 -4.94 38.10 -31.81
C ALA A 48 -5.80 36.97 -31.21
N ALA A 49 -6.58 36.27 -32.04
CA ALA A 49 -7.41 35.14 -31.60
C ALA A 49 -6.57 33.98 -31.07
N LEU A 50 -5.43 33.68 -31.69
CA LEU A 50 -4.47 32.66 -31.22
C LEU A 50 -3.89 33.03 -29.86
N LEU A 51 -3.37 34.25 -29.71
CA LEU A 51 -2.78 34.72 -28.46
C LEU A 51 -3.81 34.72 -27.33
N LEU A 52 -5.02 35.21 -27.58
CA LEU A 52 -6.11 35.20 -26.62
C LEU A 52 -6.49 33.78 -26.20
N SER A 53 -6.55 32.83 -27.15
CA SER A 53 -6.86 31.42 -26.87
C SER A 53 -5.79 30.74 -26.04
N LEU A 54 -4.51 30.96 -26.34
CA LEU A 54 -3.40 30.41 -25.57
C LEU A 54 -3.37 31.00 -24.15
N ARG A 55 -3.57 32.33 -24.01
CA ARG A 55 -3.59 33.01 -22.72
C ARG A 55 -4.77 32.56 -21.86
N THR A 56 -5.98 32.57 -22.40
CA THR A 56 -7.18 32.13 -21.67
C THR A 56 -7.10 30.65 -21.33
N GLY A 57 -6.69 29.80 -22.28
CA GLY A 57 -6.49 28.37 -22.04
C GLY A 57 -5.46 28.08 -20.95
N ALA A 58 -4.34 28.80 -20.91
CA ALA A 58 -3.32 28.64 -19.88
C ALA A 58 -3.83 29.07 -18.48
N ILE A 59 -4.52 30.22 -18.39
CA ILE A 59 -5.11 30.71 -17.14
C ILE A 59 -6.20 29.75 -16.65
N SER A 60 -7.08 29.29 -17.55
CA SER A 60 -8.14 28.31 -17.25
C SER A 60 -7.55 26.99 -16.76
N THR A 61 -6.47 26.52 -17.37
CA THR A 61 -5.77 25.30 -16.93
C THR A 61 -5.15 25.48 -15.54
N ALA A 62 -4.53 26.63 -15.27
CA ALA A 62 -4.00 26.94 -13.94
C ALA A 62 -5.11 27.01 -12.88
N ALA A 63 -6.26 27.62 -13.21
CA ALA A 63 -7.43 27.66 -12.34
C ALA A 63 -8.01 26.25 -12.09
N CYS A 64 -8.09 25.42 -13.13
CA CYS A 64 -8.46 24.01 -13.00
C CYS A 64 -7.49 23.28 -12.06
N LEU A 65 -6.17 23.43 -12.22
CA LEU A 65 -5.18 22.81 -11.33
C LEU A 65 -5.37 23.23 -9.87
N LEU A 66 -5.57 24.52 -9.64
CA LEU A 66 -5.73 25.09 -8.30
C LEU A 66 -6.96 24.53 -7.56
N VAL A 67 -8.09 24.38 -8.25
CA VAL A 67 -9.37 23.97 -7.62
C VAL A 67 -9.65 22.47 -7.80
N GLY A 68 -9.32 21.93 -8.97
CA GLY A 68 -9.62 20.57 -9.38
C GLY A 68 -8.71 19.52 -8.76
N THR A 69 -7.41 19.79 -8.59
CA THR A 69 -6.50 18.81 -7.94
C THR A 69 -6.89 18.56 -6.47
N PRO A 70 -7.14 19.59 -5.63
CA PRO A 70 -7.65 19.37 -4.28
C PRO A 70 -9.00 18.64 -4.27
N LEU A 71 -9.93 19.02 -5.14
CA LEU A 71 -11.24 18.34 -5.25
C LEU A 71 -11.08 16.86 -5.60
N ALA A 72 -10.22 16.54 -6.58
CA ALA A 72 -9.93 15.17 -6.98
C ALA A 72 -9.34 14.34 -5.84
N LEU A 73 -8.43 14.91 -5.05
CA LEU A 73 -7.85 14.26 -3.88
C LEU A 73 -8.88 13.99 -2.79
N ILE A 74 -9.75 14.97 -2.50
CA ILE A 74 -10.85 14.79 -1.53
C ILE A 74 -11.77 13.65 -1.99
N LEU A 75 -12.15 13.61 -3.27
CA LEU A 75 -13.02 12.57 -3.83
C LEU A 75 -12.37 11.18 -3.83
N ALA A 76 -11.06 11.11 -4.10
CA ALA A 76 -10.30 9.87 -4.06
C ALA A 76 -10.21 9.32 -2.63
N ARG A 77 -9.78 10.14 -1.67
CA ARG A 77 -9.61 9.74 -0.26
C ARG A 77 -10.94 9.44 0.43
N ALA A 78 -12.00 10.20 0.14
CA ALA A 78 -13.33 9.90 0.65
C ALA A 78 -13.89 8.55 0.17
N ALA A 79 -13.40 8.02 -0.95
CA ALA A 79 -13.79 6.71 -1.46
C ALA A 79 -13.09 5.53 -0.77
N GLU A 80 -11.98 5.79 -0.09
CA GLU A 80 -11.21 4.80 0.70
C GLU A 80 -11.76 4.63 2.12
N LEU A 81 -12.63 5.55 2.58
CA LEU A 81 -13.23 5.47 3.90
C LEU A 81 -14.09 4.20 4.05
N PRO A 82 -14.04 3.50 5.22
CA PRO A 82 -14.82 2.29 5.48
C PRO A 82 -16.32 2.49 5.28
N ARG A 83 -16.84 3.66 5.72
CA ARG A 83 -18.20 4.11 5.45
C ARG A 83 -18.14 5.25 4.43
N ARG A 84 -18.62 4.98 3.22
CA ARG A 84 -18.65 5.99 2.16
C ARG A 84 -19.56 7.15 2.57
N PRO A 85 -19.06 8.40 2.49
CA PRO A 85 -19.89 9.55 2.83
C PRO A 85 -21.04 9.70 1.84
N TRP A 86 -22.22 10.07 2.37
CA TRP A 86 -23.45 10.23 1.57
C TRP A 86 -23.31 11.27 0.45
N TRP A 87 -22.46 12.29 0.64
CA TRP A 87 -22.23 13.38 -0.31
C TRP A 87 -21.30 13.01 -1.47
N LEU A 88 -20.57 11.88 -1.39
CA LEU A 88 -19.56 11.53 -2.40
C LEU A 88 -20.15 11.30 -3.78
N THR A 89 -21.20 10.47 -3.85
CA THR A 89 -21.89 10.14 -5.10
C THR A 89 -22.53 11.35 -5.77
N PRO A 90 -23.35 12.18 -5.09
CA PRO A 90 -23.93 13.36 -5.72
C PRO A 90 -22.86 14.38 -6.12
N LEU A 91 -21.79 14.56 -5.34
CA LEU A 91 -20.70 15.47 -5.70
C LEU A 91 -19.96 15.01 -6.97
N ARG A 92 -19.67 13.71 -7.12
CA ARG A 92 -19.12 13.16 -8.37
C ARG A 92 -20.06 13.37 -9.55
N ALA A 93 -21.35 13.11 -9.36
CA ALA A 93 -22.34 13.34 -10.41
C ALA A 93 -22.33 14.81 -10.85
N LEU A 94 -22.27 15.76 -9.90
CA LEU A 94 -22.19 17.19 -10.17
C LEU A 94 -20.93 17.57 -10.95
N VAL A 95 -19.76 16.99 -10.64
CA VAL A 95 -18.53 17.19 -11.40
C VAL A 95 -18.68 16.71 -12.85
N LEU A 96 -19.50 15.69 -13.12
CA LEU A 96 -19.73 15.16 -14.47
C LEU A 96 -20.81 15.92 -15.27
N VAL A 97 -21.64 16.73 -14.60
CA VAL A 97 -22.72 17.48 -15.27
C VAL A 97 -22.22 18.28 -16.47
N PRO A 98 -21.13 19.07 -16.41
CA PRO A 98 -20.65 19.85 -17.56
C PRO A 98 -20.27 19.00 -18.77
N LEU A 99 -19.94 17.71 -18.59
CA LEU A 99 -19.58 16.81 -19.68
C LEU A 99 -20.80 16.35 -20.48
N VAL A 100 -21.97 16.26 -19.83
CA VAL A 100 -23.22 15.79 -20.44
C VAL A 100 -24.05 16.96 -20.97
N MET A 101 -23.84 18.17 -20.45
CA MET A 101 -24.53 19.37 -20.90
C MET A 101 -24.10 19.77 -22.32
N PRO A 102 -25.05 20.06 -23.23
CA PRO A 102 -24.72 20.73 -24.47
C PRO A 102 -23.98 22.05 -24.19
N PRO A 103 -22.90 22.40 -24.91
CA PRO A 103 -22.07 23.57 -24.59
C PRO A 103 -22.86 24.89 -24.56
N VAL A 104 -23.85 25.05 -25.43
CA VAL A 104 -24.74 26.24 -25.44
C VAL A 104 -25.56 26.33 -24.14
N VAL A 105 -26.05 25.20 -23.62
CA VAL A 105 -26.79 25.16 -22.35
C VAL A 105 -25.88 25.50 -21.18
N ALA A 106 -24.62 25.04 -21.21
CA ALA A 106 -23.61 25.45 -20.23
C ALA A 106 -23.36 26.98 -20.27
N GLY A 107 -23.24 27.56 -21.48
CA GLY A 107 -23.11 29.01 -21.66
C GLY A 107 -24.32 29.79 -21.13
N LEU A 108 -25.54 29.32 -21.38
CA LEU A 108 -26.77 29.91 -20.83
C LEU A 108 -26.80 29.84 -19.30
N ALA A 109 -26.43 28.69 -18.72
CA ALA A 109 -26.38 28.53 -17.27
C ALA A 109 -25.38 29.51 -16.63
N LEU A 110 -24.21 29.68 -17.22
CA LEU A 110 -23.22 30.67 -16.79
C LEU A 110 -23.73 32.10 -16.95
N LEU A 111 -24.42 32.42 -18.05
CA LEU A 111 -25.01 33.73 -18.27
C LEU A 111 -26.14 34.05 -17.28
N VAL A 112 -27.00 33.08 -16.93
CA VAL A 112 -28.04 33.26 -15.91
C VAL A 112 -27.44 33.40 -14.51
N THR A 113 -26.25 32.82 -14.27
CA THR A 113 -25.58 32.88 -12.96
C THR A 113 -24.76 34.17 -12.79
N PHE A 114 -23.91 34.48 -13.76
CA PHE A 114 -22.90 35.55 -13.70
C PHE A 114 -23.22 36.75 -14.62
N GLY A 115 -24.33 36.69 -15.37
CA GLY A 115 -24.84 37.80 -16.16
C GLY A 115 -25.19 39.01 -15.30
N ARG A 116 -25.26 40.20 -15.91
CA ARG A 116 -25.56 41.46 -15.20
C ARG A 116 -26.90 41.42 -14.44
N ARG A 117 -27.90 40.74 -15.01
CA ARG A 117 -29.21 40.48 -14.38
C ARG A 117 -29.33 39.06 -13.79
N GLY A 118 -28.21 38.35 -13.71
CA GLY A 118 -28.15 36.99 -13.20
C GLY A 118 -28.16 36.92 -11.69
N LEU A 119 -28.12 35.71 -11.15
CA LEU A 119 -28.19 35.44 -9.71
C LEU A 119 -27.12 36.20 -8.90
N LEU A 120 -25.88 36.23 -9.40
CA LEU A 120 -24.73 36.88 -8.75
C LEU A 120 -24.39 38.26 -9.35
N GLY A 121 -25.03 38.64 -10.46
CA GLY A 121 -24.75 39.87 -11.20
C GLY A 121 -24.80 41.14 -10.36
N PRO A 122 -25.91 41.41 -9.62
CA PRO A 122 -26.03 42.61 -8.80
C PRO A 122 -24.96 42.71 -7.71
N ALA A 123 -24.59 41.60 -7.07
CA ALA A 123 -23.55 41.59 -6.04
C ALA A 123 -22.16 41.87 -6.63
N LEU A 124 -21.87 41.33 -7.82
CA LEU A 124 -20.63 41.59 -8.53
C LEU A 124 -20.54 43.04 -9.05
N GLU A 125 -21.66 43.63 -9.47
CA GLU A 125 -21.73 45.02 -9.92
C GLU A 125 -21.46 45.99 -8.76
N VAL A 126 -21.96 45.70 -7.55
CA VAL A 126 -21.60 46.44 -6.32
C VAL A 126 -20.11 46.33 -6.00
N ALA A 127 -19.49 45.18 -6.28
CA ALA A 127 -18.05 44.99 -6.15
C ALA A 127 -17.22 45.61 -7.30
N GLY A 128 -17.87 46.24 -8.29
CA GLY A 128 -17.20 46.84 -9.45
C GLY A 128 -16.70 45.83 -10.49
N LEU A 129 -17.14 44.56 -10.42
CA LEU A 129 -16.71 43.49 -11.31
C LEU A 129 -17.75 43.25 -12.41
N GLN A 130 -17.40 43.57 -13.66
CA GLN A 130 -18.22 43.22 -14.84
C GLN A 130 -17.65 41.98 -15.50
N ILE A 131 -18.38 40.87 -15.44
CA ILE A 131 -17.93 39.58 -15.99
C ILE A 131 -18.40 39.35 -17.43
N PRO A 132 -19.68 39.55 -17.80
CA PRO A 132 -20.15 39.24 -19.16
C PRO A 132 -19.40 40.04 -20.22
N PHE A 133 -19.18 39.42 -21.37
CA PHE A 133 -18.44 40.03 -22.49
C PHE A 133 -16.97 40.41 -22.15
N THR A 134 -16.36 39.79 -21.14
CA THR A 134 -14.94 39.99 -20.82
C THR A 134 -14.13 38.72 -21.03
N THR A 135 -12.80 38.86 -21.04
CA THR A 135 -11.88 37.70 -21.02
C THR A 135 -12.09 36.82 -19.79
N THR A 136 -12.57 37.37 -18.67
CA THR A 136 -12.94 36.61 -17.46
C THR A 136 -14.12 35.68 -17.73
N ALA A 137 -15.11 36.10 -18.53
CA ALA A 137 -16.21 35.22 -18.93
C ALA A 137 -15.72 34.04 -19.78
N VAL A 138 -14.76 34.26 -20.67
CA VAL A 138 -14.11 33.18 -21.46
C VAL A 138 -13.44 32.18 -20.52
N ILE A 139 -12.64 32.67 -19.55
CA ILE A 139 -11.94 31.82 -18.58
C ILE A 139 -12.93 31.01 -17.74
N LEU A 140 -13.99 31.62 -17.22
CA LEU A 140 -15.01 30.92 -16.42
C LEU A 140 -15.72 29.82 -17.23
N ALA A 141 -16.07 30.09 -18.49
CA ALA A 141 -16.66 29.10 -19.38
C ALA A 141 -15.70 27.93 -19.64
N GLN A 142 -14.44 28.23 -19.94
CA GLN A 142 -13.40 27.22 -20.16
C GLN A 142 -13.16 26.37 -18.91
N VAL A 143 -13.06 26.98 -17.72
CA VAL A 143 -12.90 26.27 -16.44
C VAL A 143 -14.09 25.35 -16.19
N PHE A 144 -15.34 25.85 -16.32
CA PHE A 144 -16.54 25.05 -16.08
C PHE A 144 -16.57 23.76 -16.91
N VAL A 145 -16.15 23.85 -18.18
CA VAL A 145 -16.18 22.71 -19.11
C VAL A 145 -14.93 21.82 -19.02
N SER A 146 -13.78 22.37 -18.62
CA SER A 146 -12.51 21.65 -18.59
C SER A 146 -12.18 21.02 -17.24
N LEU A 147 -12.73 21.55 -16.15
CA LEU A 147 -12.52 21.03 -14.79
C LEU A 147 -12.82 19.53 -14.63
N PRO A 148 -13.90 18.96 -15.22
CA PRO A 148 -14.21 17.53 -15.06
C PRO A 148 -13.11 16.61 -15.60
N PHE A 149 -12.46 16.99 -16.70
CA PHE A 149 -11.38 16.21 -17.30
C PHE A 149 -10.18 16.11 -16.36
N LEU A 150 -9.75 17.23 -15.78
CA LEU A 150 -8.68 17.24 -14.79
C LEU A 150 -9.06 16.42 -13.56
N VAL A 151 -10.26 16.65 -13.00
CA VAL A 151 -10.70 15.97 -11.77
C VAL A 151 -10.73 14.46 -11.97
N MET A 152 -11.32 13.97 -13.06
CA MET A 152 -11.38 12.53 -13.35
C MET A 152 -10.00 11.90 -13.52
N THR A 153 -9.09 12.56 -14.25
CA THR A 153 -7.74 12.02 -14.47
C THR A 153 -6.93 11.96 -13.18
N VAL A 154 -6.96 13.02 -12.37
CA VAL A 154 -6.23 13.07 -11.09
C VAL A 154 -6.85 12.14 -10.05
N GLU A 155 -8.19 12.09 -9.96
CA GLU A 155 -8.89 11.18 -9.05
C GLU A 155 -8.61 9.72 -9.41
N GLY A 156 -8.67 9.36 -10.69
CA GLY A 156 -8.33 8.02 -11.17
C GLY A 156 -6.89 7.64 -10.84
N GLY A 157 -5.95 8.57 -11.04
CA GLY A 157 -4.55 8.40 -10.65
C GLY A 157 -4.36 8.20 -9.15
N ALA A 158 -5.02 9.03 -8.33
CA ALA A 158 -4.95 8.94 -6.87
C ALA A 158 -5.49 7.62 -6.34
N ARG A 159 -6.63 7.16 -6.88
CA ARG A 159 -7.21 5.87 -6.51
C ARG A 159 -6.35 4.68 -6.93
N ALA A 160 -5.66 4.77 -8.07
CA ALA A 160 -4.76 3.72 -8.52
C ALA A 160 -3.47 3.68 -7.68
N ALA A 161 -2.99 4.83 -7.21
CA ALA A 161 -1.81 4.92 -6.35
C ALA A 161 -2.05 4.45 -4.91
N GLY A 162 -3.29 4.55 -4.41
CA GLY A 162 -3.66 4.18 -3.04
C GLY A 162 -3.11 5.16 -1.98
N SER A 163 -3.13 4.74 -0.71
CA SER A 163 -2.68 5.53 0.46
C SER A 163 -1.54 4.89 1.24
N ASP A 164 -1.03 3.72 0.83
CA ASP A 164 0.00 2.98 1.56
C ASP A 164 1.30 3.78 1.74
N LEU A 165 1.70 4.54 0.73
CA LEU A 165 2.88 5.42 0.82
C LEU A 165 2.68 6.59 1.79
N GLU A 166 1.45 7.08 1.93
CA GLU A 166 1.12 8.17 2.87
C GLU A 166 1.16 7.66 4.31
N HIS A 167 0.61 6.47 4.56
CA HIS A 167 0.69 5.79 5.86
C HIS A 167 2.15 5.51 6.26
N ALA A 168 2.96 5.00 5.33
CA ALA A 168 4.39 4.79 5.56
C ALA A 168 5.13 6.10 5.90
N ALA A 169 4.79 7.21 5.24
CA ALA A 169 5.38 8.51 5.53
C ALA A 169 4.92 9.08 6.88
N GLN A 170 3.65 8.87 7.25
CA GLN A 170 3.10 9.26 8.55
C GLN A 170 3.80 8.51 9.69
N GLY A 171 4.05 7.21 9.54
CA GLY A 171 4.82 6.42 10.50
C GLY A 171 6.26 6.90 10.68
N LEU A 172 6.81 7.65 9.72
CA LEU A 172 8.14 8.29 9.80
C LEU A 172 8.08 9.74 10.32
N GLY A 173 6.92 10.19 10.81
CA GLY A 173 6.72 11.52 11.37
C GLY A 173 6.49 12.63 10.33
N ALA A 174 6.14 12.31 9.08
CA ALA A 174 5.81 13.33 8.10
C ALA A 174 4.49 14.03 8.44
N SER A 175 4.47 15.37 8.46
CA SER A 175 3.24 16.15 8.56
C SER A 175 2.42 16.07 7.27
N THR A 176 1.12 16.37 7.34
CA THR A 176 0.20 16.28 6.18
C THR A 176 0.69 17.07 4.97
N TRP A 177 1.28 18.24 5.18
CA TRP A 177 1.84 19.05 4.08
C TRP A 177 3.11 18.43 3.49
N VAL A 178 3.96 17.81 4.32
CA VAL A 178 5.15 17.09 3.85
C VAL A 178 4.74 15.84 3.08
N GLN A 179 3.74 15.09 3.56
CA GLN A 179 3.16 13.94 2.85
C GLN A 179 2.65 14.39 1.48
N PHE A 180 1.79 15.42 1.43
CA PHE A 180 1.25 15.94 0.17
C PHE A 180 2.36 16.36 -0.80
N SER A 181 3.30 17.18 -0.37
CA SER A 181 4.31 17.76 -1.26
C SER A 181 5.41 16.79 -1.69
N ARG A 182 5.79 15.82 -0.83
CA ARG A 182 6.92 14.92 -1.10
C ARG A 182 6.52 13.51 -1.48
N ILE A 183 5.30 13.08 -1.18
CA ILE A 183 4.81 11.74 -1.47
C ILE A 183 3.69 11.83 -2.51
N THR A 184 2.57 12.47 -2.16
CA THR A 184 1.36 12.48 -3.00
C THR A 184 1.61 13.19 -4.34
N LEU A 185 2.11 14.42 -4.32
CA LEU A 185 2.26 15.23 -5.53
C LEU A 185 3.25 14.62 -6.54
N PRO A 186 4.45 14.13 -6.15
CA PRO A 186 5.35 13.45 -7.09
C PRO A 186 4.77 12.16 -7.68
N VAL A 187 4.05 11.38 -6.87
CA VAL A 187 3.40 10.15 -7.34
C VAL A 187 2.27 10.47 -8.32
N LEU A 188 1.51 11.54 -8.08
CA LEU A 188 0.42 11.98 -8.95
C LEU A 188 0.86 12.91 -10.08
N ALA A 189 2.13 13.31 -10.14
CA ALA A 189 2.62 14.23 -11.16
C ALA A 189 2.28 13.80 -12.59
N PRO A 190 2.37 12.51 -12.98
CA PRO A 190 1.92 12.08 -14.31
C PRO A 190 0.42 12.29 -14.53
N SER A 191 -0.42 11.93 -13.56
CA SER A 191 -1.88 12.11 -13.66
C SER A 191 -2.28 13.59 -13.68
N VAL A 192 -1.59 14.44 -12.92
CA VAL A 192 -1.79 15.90 -12.93
C VAL A 192 -1.36 16.49 -14.27
N ALA A 193 -0.22 16.08 -14.82
CA ALA A 193 0.26 16.55 -16.12
C ALA A 193 -0.71 16.14 -17.25
N SER A 194 -1.07 14.86 -17.33
CA SER A 194 -2.09 14.34 -18.25
C SER A 194 -3.43 15.07 -18.12
N GLY A 195 -3.92 15.27 -16.90
CA GLY A 195 -5.17 15.99 -16.66
C GLY A 195 -5.09 17.47 -17.04
N ALA A 196 -3.95 18.12 -16.84
CA ALA A 196 -3.71 19.50 -17.27
C ALA A 196 -3.71 19.62 -18.80
N ALA A 197 -3.08 18.68 -19.51
CA ALA A 197 -3.08 18.66 -20.98
C ALA A 197 -4.49 18.47 -21.54
N LEU A 198 -5.28 17.56 -20.96
CA LEU A 198 -6.69 17.36 -21.34
C LEU A 198 -7.54 18.60 -21.07
N ALA A 199 -7.37 19.23 -19.90
CA ALA A 199 -8.07 20.46 -19.55
C ALA A 199 -7.70 21.63 -20.48
N PHE A 200 -6.42 21.76 -20.84
CA PHE A 200 -5.95 22.77 -21.78
C PHE A 200 -6.49 22.53 -23.20
N ALA A 201 -6.39 21.29 -23.69
CA ALA A 201 -6.94 20.92 -25.00
C ALA A 201 -8.46 21.15 -25.05
N ARG A 202 -9.18 20.83 -23.97
CA ARG A 202 -10.62 21.10 -23.87
C ARG A 202 -10.92 22.60 -23.84
N SER A 203 -10.12 23.40 -23.14
CA SER A 203 -10.26 24.87 -23.09
C SER A 203 -10.03 25.51 -24.45
N LEU A 204 -9.03 25.04 -25.20
CA LEU A 204 -8.73 25.51 -26.55
C LEU A 204 -9.85 25.19 -27.55
N GLY A 205 -10.53 24.06 -27.39
CA GLY A 205 -11.66 23.66 -28.23
C GLY A 205 -13.00 24.25 -27.79
N GLU A 206 -13.06 25.04 -26.71
CA GLU A 206 -14.32 25.54 -26.18
C GLU A 206 -14.88 26.70 -27.01
N PHE A 207 -16.02 26.44 -27.62
CA PHE A 207 -16.74 27.37 -28.49
C PHE A 207 -18.12 27.72 -27.94
N GLY A 208 -18.94 26.71 -27.63
CA GLY A 208 -20.38 26.91 -27.42
C GLY A 208 -20.74 27.62 -26.12
N ALA A 209 -20.05 27.33 -25.01
CA ALA A 209 -20.25 28.06 -23.76
C ALA A 209 -19.70 29.50 -23.87
N THR A 210 -18.56 29.65 -24.54
CA THR A 210 -17.89 30.93 -24.75
C THR A 210 -18.71 31.90 -25.59
N ILE A 211 -19.22 31.49 -26.75
CA ILE A 211 -20.00 32.38 -27.63
C ILE A 211 -21.29 32.86 -26.94
N THR A 212 -21.95 31.99 -26.18
CA THR A 212 -23.21 32.33 -25.49
C THR A 212 -22.99 33.22 -24.26
N PHE A 213 -21.90 33.05 -23.51
CA PHE A 213 -21.66 33.79 -22.26
C PHE A 213 -20.76 35.02 -22.44
N ALA A 214 -19.70 34.91 -23.24
CA ALA A 214 -18.69 35.95 -23.46
C ALA A 214 -18.87 36.70 -24.80
N GLY A 215 -19.71 36.22 -25.72
CA GLY A 215 -19.89 36.84 -27.03
C GLY A 215 -18.65 36.75 -27.93
N SER A 216 -18.57 37.61 -28.95
CA SER A 216 -17.57 37.52 -30.04
C SER A 216 -16.83 38.85 -30.34
N MET A 217 -16.37 39.54 -29.31
CA MET A 217 -15.68 40.83 -29.46
C MET A 217 -14.22 40.63 -29.84
N GLN A 218 -13.80 41.33 -30.90
CA GLN A 218 -12.41 41.36 -31.36
C GLN A 218 -11.48 41.78 -30.21
N ASP A 219 -10.32 41.14 -30.09
CA ASP A 219 -9.28 41.38 -29.08
C ASP A 219 -9.66 41.16 -27.61
N VAL A 220 -10.95 40.88 -27.30
CA VAL A 220 -11.42 40.71 -25.92
C VAL A 220 -11.94 39.29 -25.65
N THR A 221 -12.83 38.78 -26.50
CA THR A 221 -13.49 37.48 -26.30
C THR A 221 -13.47 36.55 -27.51
N ARG A 222 -13.00 37.02 -28.67
CA ARG A 222 -12.91 36.23 -29.88
C ARG A 222 -11.72 35.27 -29.86
N THR A 223 -11.97 34.05 -29.39
CA THR A 223 -11.01 32.94 -29.40
C THR A 223 -10.91 32.29 -30.79
N LEU A 224 -9.88 31.48 -31.00
CA LEU A 224 -9.56 30.84 -32.27
C LEU A 224 -10.68 29.91 -32.78
N PRO A 225 -11.39 29.11 -31.96
CA PRO A 225 -12.58 28.39 -32.43
C PRO A 225 -13.70 29.31 -32.93
N LEU A 226 -13.88 30.47 -32.29
CA LEU A 226 -14.89 31.44 -32.69
C LEU A 226 -14.49 32.15 -33.99
N GLU A 227 -13.21 32.43 -34.18
CA GLU A 227 -12.66 32.93 -35.45
C GLU A 227 -12.85 31.90 -36.57
N VAL A 228 -12.56 30.60 -36.34
CA VAL A 228 -12.83 29.52 -37.30
C VAL A 228 -14.31 29.50 -37.70
N TYR A 229 -15.22 29.65 -36.73
CA TYR A 229 -16.66 29.68 -37.00
C TYR A 229 -17.07 30.89 -37.87
N LEU A 230 -16.55 32.08 -37.57
CA LEU A 230 -16.85 33.29 -38.35
C LEU A 230 -16.25 33.22 -39.75
N GLN A 231 -15.00 32.73 -39.88
CA GLN A 231 -14.34 32.56 -41.17
C GLN A 231 -15.04 31.52 -42.02
N ARG A 232 -15.68 30.49 -41.45
CA ARG A 232 -16.46 29.52 -42.24
C ARG A 232 -17.52 30.20 -43.11
N GLU A 233 -18.12 31.30 -42.63
CA GLU A 233 -19.13 32.06 -43.36
C GLU A 233 -18.53 33.06 -44.37
N GLN A 234 -17.30 33.55 -44.11
CA GLN A 234 -16.67 34.63 -44.89
C GLN A 234 -15.60 34.13 -45.87
N ASP A 235 -14.71 33.26 -45.41
CA ASP A 235 -13.59 32.67 -46.13
C ASP A 235 -13.38 31.20 -45.67
N PRO A 236 -13.98 30.23 -46.39
CA PRO A 236 -13.87 28.81 -46.05
C PRO A 236 -12.43 28.28 -46.04
N ASP A 237 -11.55 28.86 -46.87
CA ASP A 237 -10.15 28.46 -46.99
C ASP A 237 -9.36 28.90 -45.74
N ALA A 238 -9.62 30.12 -45.25
CA ALA A 238 -9.07 30.60 -43.97
C ALA A 238 -9.58 29.78 -42.78
N ALA A 239 -10.86 29.38 -42.78
CA ALA A 239 -11.43 28.54 -41.73
C ALA A 239 -10.75 27.17 -41.63
N LEU A 240 -10.46 26.52 -42.78
CA LEU A 240 -9.73 25.25 -42.82
C LEU A 240 -8.30 25.39 -42.31
N ALA A 241 -7.60 26.47 -42.67
CA ALA A 241 -6.25 26.73 -42.19
C ALA A 241 -6.18 26.94 -40.67
N LEU A 242 -7.13 27.72 -40.11
CA LEU A 242 -7.22 27.96 -38.67
C LEU A 242 -7.65 26.69 -37.89
N ALA A 243 -8.55 25.88 -38.45
CA ALA A 243 -8.94 24.60 -37.87
C ALA A 243 -7.76 23.61 -37.82
N LEU A 244 -6.96 23.54 -38.89
CA LEU A 244 -5.73 22.75 -38.91
C LEU A 244 -4.75 23.23 -37.82
N LEU A 245 -4.55 24.55 -37.68
CA LEU A 245 -3.68 25.11 -36.64
C LEU A 245 -4.13 24.69 -35.23
N LEU A 246 -5.44 24.77 -34.93
CA LEU A 246 -5.98 24.35 -33.63
C LEU A 246 -5.68 22.88 -33.33
N ILE A 247 -5.87 22.00 -34.33
CA ILE A 247 -5.59 20.57 -34.22
C ILE A 247 -4.09 20.32 -34.00
N ILE A 248 -3.20 21.00 -34.74
CA ILE A 248 -1.76 20.88 -34.57
C ILE A 248 -1.35 21.29 -33.15
N ILE A 249 -1.90 22.40 -32.63
CA ILE A 249 -1.62 22.87 -31.27
C ILE A 249 -2.09 21.85 -30.24
N ALA A 250 -3.31 21.33 -30.37
CA ALA A 250 -3.86 20.33 -29.45
C ALA A 250 -3.02 19.03 -29.45
N LEU A 251 -2.60 18.55 -30.63
CA LEU A 251 -1.72 17.39 -30.78
C LEU A 251 -0.34 17.66 -30.20
N LEU A 252 0.25 18.83 -30.45
CA LEU A 252 1.57 19.20 -29.94
C LEU A 252 1.57 19.28 -28.41
N VAL A 253 0.55 19.90 -27.80
CA VAL A 253 0.42 19.93 -26.34
C VAL A 253 0.29 18.53 -25.77
N THR A 254 -0.55 17.68 -26.36
CA THR A 254 -0.72 16.29 -25.91
C THR A 254 0.57 15.47 -26.06
N ALA A 255 1.28 15.61 -27.19
CA ALA A 255 2.54 14.93 -27.46
C ALA A 255 3.69 15.39 -26.55
N VAL A 256 3.80 16.70 -26.28
CA VAL A 256 4.80 17.25 -25.36
C VAL A 256 4.56 16.71 -23.95
N THR A 257 3.31 16.69 -23.51
CA THR A 257 2.98 16.23 -22.14
C THR A 257 3.29 14.74 -21.96
N THR A 258 2.90 13.90 -22.92
CA THR A 258 3.23 12.46 -22.90
C THR A 258 4.73 12.18 -23.05
N ALA A 259 5.46 13.00 -23.81
CA ALA A 259 6.92 12.87 -23.93
C ALA A 259 7.66 13.23 -22.64
N ILE A 260 7.17 14.22 -21.88
CA ILE A 260 7.70 14.59 -20.56
C ILE A 260 7.49 13.43 -19.57
N GLU A 261 6.32 12.82 -19.56
CA GLU A 261 6.01 11.64 -18.74
C GLU A 261 6.94 10.46 -19.06
N ALA A 262 7.15 10.16 -20.35
CA ALA A 262 8.02 9.06 -20.78
C ALA A 262 9.50 9.28 -20.40
N ARG A 263 9.97 10.54 -20.41
CA ARG A 263 11.34 10.87 -19.98
C ARG A 263 11.54 10.72 -18.48
N ASN A 264 10.55 11.07 -17.66
CA ASN A 264 10.63 10.90 -16.21
C ASN A 264 10.62 9.43 -15.79
N GLY A 265 9.99 8.54 -16.57
CA GLY A 265 10.05 7.09 -16.34
C GLY A 265 11.39 6.44 -16.71
N ARG A 266 12.15 7.02 -17.66
CA ARG A 266 13.36 6.42 -18.25
C ARG A 266 14.68 6.78 -17.57
N ARG A 267 14.71 7.71 -16.62
CA ARG A 267 15.95 8.14 -15.95
C ARG A 267 16.46 7.15 -14.88
N THR A 268 15.99 5.90 -14.94
CA THR A 268 16.14 4.86 -13.90
C THR A 268 16.69 3.55 -14.49
N GLU A 269 17.72 3.64 -15.33
CA GLU A 269 18.45 2.45 -15.82
C GLU A 269 19.91 2.84 -16.06
N VAL A 270 20.81 2.70 -15.07
CA VAL A 270 22.26 2.53 -15.33
C VAL A 270 23.00 1.72 -14.24
N SER A 271 23.72 0.71 -14.74
CA SER A 271 24.93 -0.01 -14.28
C SER A 271 24.93 -0.79 -12.99
N ASP A 272 25.06 -2.12 -13.13
CA ASP A 272 25.56 -3.06 -12.13
C ASP A 272 26.95 -2.66 -11.61
N VAL A 273 27.07 -2.57 -10.28
CA VAL A 273 28.35 -2.50 -9.57
C VAL A 273 28.32 -3.59 -8.52
N ALA A 274 29.36 -4.42 -8.52
CA ALA A 274 29.52 -5.57 -7.65
C ALA A 274 29.60 -5.18 -6.16
N GLU A 275 28.98 -6.01 -5.34
CA GLU A 275 28.90 -5.92 -3.87
C GLU A 275 30.31 -5.91 -3.26
N GLN A 276 30.69 -4.81 -2.60
CA GLN A 276 31.92 -4.72 -1.81
C GLN A 276 31.58 -4.63 -0.31
N PRO A 277 32.20 -5.45 0.54
CA PRO A 277 32.00 -5.37 1.98
C PRO A 277 32.68 -4.11 2.52
N THR A 278 31.91 -3.24 3.16
CA THR A 278 32.40 -2.03 3.82
C THR A 278 32.44 -2.22 5.33
N ALA A 279 33.49 -1.68 5.95
CA ALA A 279 33.77 -1.79 7.38
C ALA A 279 32.68 -1.10 8.24
N PRO A 280 32.45 -1.56 9.49
CA PRO A 280 31.40 -1.01 10.34
C PRO A 280 31.69 0.45 10.71
N VAL A 281 30.78 1.36 10.33
CA VAL A 281 30.77 2.75 10.77
C VAL A 281 30.04 2.83 12.11
N VAL A 282 30.74 3.27 13.15
CA VAL A 282 30.15 3.47 14.49
C VAL A 282 29.36 4.77 14.49
N VAL A 283 28.03 4.67 14.56
CA VAL A 283 27.14 5.82 14.69
C VAL A 283 27.07 6.26 16.14
N THR A 284 27.44 7.50 16.42
CA THR A 284 27.20 8.14 17.73
C THR A 284 25.68 8.31 17.90
N ARG A 285 25.10 7.59 18.87
CA ARG A 285 23.65 7.60 19.13
C ARG A 285 23.29 8.58 20.23
N VAL A 286 22.07 9.08 20.17
CA VAL A 286 21.43 9.71 21.30
C VAL A 286 20.72 8.59 22.05
N SER A 287 21.30 8.11 23.15
CA SER A 287 20.62 7.12 24.00
C SER A 287 19.49 7.82 24.75
N HIS A 288 18.25 7.56 24.36
CA HIS A 288 17.08 7.93 25.16
C HIS A 288 16.83 6.84 26.22
N PRO A 289 16.42 7.20 27.45
CA PRO A 289 15.99 6.20 28.40
C PRO A 289 14.78 5.46 27.81
N PRO A 290 14.72 4.13 27.90
CA PRO A 290 13.60 3.38 27.34
C PRO A 290 12.28 3.81 28.00
N VAL A 291 11.20 3.79 27.22
CA VAL A 291 9.87 4.23 27.64
C VAL A 291 8.88 3.09 27.43
N GLY A 292 8.05 2.80 28.42
CA GLY A 292 6.99 1.78 28.30
C GLY A 292 5.82 2.26 27.44
N PHE A 293 4.84 1.37 27.26
CA PHE A 293 3.58 1.72 26.60
C PHE A 293 2.41 0.98 27.25
N SER A 294 1.20 1.51 27.04
CA SER A 294 -0.07 0.85 27.36
C SER A 294 -1.05 0.99 26.19
N LEU A 295 -1.68 -0.12 25.83
CA LEU A 295 -2.69 -0.21 24.78
C LEU A 295 -3.94 -0.86 25.38
N ARG A 296 -5.06 -0.14 25.39
CA ARG A 296 -6.40 -0.72 25.43
C ARG A 296 -6.97 -0.68 24.03
N ALA A 297 -6.93 -1.82 23.34
CA ALA A 297 -7.49 -1.97 22.00
C ALA A 297 -8.96 -2.37 22.11
N ASP A 298 -9.84 -1.54 21.54
CA ASP A 298 -11.26 -1.81 21.34
C ASP A 298 -11.62 -1.34 19.92
N VAL A 299 -11.78 -2.31 19.02
CA VAL A 299 -12.12 -2.11 17.61
C VAL A 299 -13.20 -3.11 17.22
N PRO A 300 -14.49 -2.81 17.49
CA PRO A 300 -15.59 -3.75 17.29
C PRO A 300 -15.73 -4.21 15.83
N GLU A 301 -15.49 -3.31 14.89
CA GLU A 301 -15.55 -3.60 13.44
C GLU A 301 -14.51 -4.63 12.99
N ARG A 302 -13.46 -4.87 13.80
CA ARG A 302 -12.42 -5.88 13.56
C ARG A 302 -12.43 -6.99 14.61
N GLY A 303 -13.41 -7.01 15.52
CA GLY A 303 -13.51 -8.00 16.60
C GLY A 303 -12.35 -7.99 17.59
N VAL A 304 -11.70 -6.84 17.82
CA VAL A 304 -10.52 -6.74 18.71
C VAL A 304 -10.90 -6.08 20.03
N ASP A 305 -10.62 -6.76 21.15
CA ASP A 305 -10.84 -6.29 22.52
C ASP A 305 -9.79 -6.88 23.48
N TYR A 306 -8.69 -6.15 23.71
CA TYR A 306 -7.64 -6.57 24.64
C TYR A 306 -6.82 -5.41 25.20
N GLU A 307 -6.07 -5.70 26.26
CA GLU A 307 -5.11 -4.78 26.86
C GLU A 307 -3.69 -5.36 26.78
N LEU A 308 -2.72 -4.53 26.37
CA LEU A 308 -1.32 -4.91 26.26
C LEU A 308 -0.45 -3.80 26.86
N THR A 309 0.48 -4.18 27.74
CA THR A 309 1.43 -3.24 28.37
C THR A 309 2.85 -3.73 28.18
N GLY A 310 3.74 -2.80 27.83
CA GLY A 310 5.17 -3.05 27.67
C GLY A 310 6.00 -2.21 28.63
N ARG A 311 6.95 -2.85 29.31
CA ARG A 311 7.90 -2.18 30.20
C ARG A 311 8.99 -1.46 29.37
N PRO A 312 9.61 -0.40 29.91
CA PRO A 312 10.79 0.21 29.31
C PRO A 312 11.86 -0.82 28.89
N GLY A 313 12.20 -0.85 27.61
CA GLY A 313 13.30 -1.68 27.06
C GLY A 313 12.95 -3.16 26.96
N GLU A 314 11.69 -3.52 27.23
CA GLU A 314 11.18 -4.88 27.09
C GLU A 314 10.83 -5.15 25.63
N THR A 315 11.15 -6.36 25.18
CA THR A 315 10.69 -6.87 23.89
C THR A 315 9.59 -7.91 24.09
N ILE A 316 8.43 -7.65 23.50
CA ILE A 316 7.27 -8.54 23.55
C ILE A 316 7.06 -9.17 22.17
N ALA A 317 7.11 -10.50 22.11
CA ALA A 317 6.66 -11.25 20.94
C ALA A 317 5.13 -11.40 20.96
N LEU A 318 4.45 -10.86 19.96
CA LEU A 318 3.01 -10.98 19.79
C LEU A 318 2.70 -12.12 18.81
N ILE A 319 2.16 -13.21 19.32
CA ILE A 319 1.91 -14.43 18.56
C ILE A 319 0.42 -14.80 18.60
N GLY A 320 -0.05 -15.59 17.64
CA GLY A 320 -1.42 -16.06 17.58
C GLY A 320 -1.87 -16.44 16.16
N PRO A 321 -3.03 -17.07 15.99
CA PRO A 321 -3.56 -17.44 14.69
C PRO A 321 -3.76 -16.25 13.75
N ASN A 322 -3.88 -16.51 12.45
CA ASN A 322 -4.26 -15.47 11.48
C ASN A 322 -5.63 -14.90 11.84
N GLY A 323 -5.77 -13.57 11.76
CA GLY A 323 -6.99 -12.87 12.16
C GLY A 323 -7.17 -12.65 13.67
N SER A 324 -6.20 -13.02 14.53
CA SER A 324 -6.33 -12.81 15.99
C SER A 324 -6.18 -11.35 16.46
N GLY A 325 -5.95 -10.39 15.56
CA GLY A 325 -5.86 -8.97 15.89
C GLY A 325 -4.44 -8.43 16.16
N LYS A 326 -3.38 -9.21 15.85
CA LYS A 326 -1.97 -8.82 16.02
C LYS A 326 -1.62 -7.51 15.32
N SER A 327 -1.74 -7.49 13.99
CA SER A 327 -1.43 -6.30 13.18
C SER A 327 -2.35 -5.12 13.49
N THR A 328 -3.60 -5.37 13.90
CA THR A 328 -4.52 -4.30 14.35
C THR A 328 -3.99 -3.59 15.60
N GLY A 329 -3.52 -4.33 16.61
CA GLY A 329 -2.94 -3.72 17.81
C GLY A 329 -1.65 -2.97 17.55
N VAL A 330 -0.76 -3.56 16.72
CA VAL A 330 0.47 -2.89 16.31
C VAL A 330 0.18 -1.61 15.53
N ARG A 331 -0.81 -1.59 14.63
CA ARG A 331 -1.22 -0.38 13.91
C ARG A 331 -1.88 0.68 14.81
N LEU A 332 -2.60 0.28 15.86
CA LEU A 332 -3.07 1.20 16.91
C LEU A 332 -1.88 1.83 17.65
N LEU A 333 -0.88 1.03 18.04
CA LEU A 333 0.36 1.53 18.64
C LEU A 333 1.16 2.42 17.69
N ALA A 334 1.17 2.14 16.39
CA ALA A 334 1.80 3.01 15.40
C ALA A 334 1.05 4.35 15.22
N GLY A 335 -0.24 4.40 15.59
CA GLY A 335 -1.14 5.50 15.24
C GLY A 335 -1.52 5.51 13.74
N ASP A 336 -1.33 4.38 13.06
CA ASP A 336 -1.73 4.16 11.67
C ASP A 336 -3.25 3.97 11.55
N ILE A 337 -3.84 3.32 12.56
CA ILE A 337 -5.30 3.29 12.73
C ILE A 337 -5.67 3.91 14.08
N THR A 338 -6.86 4.51 14.14
CA THR A 338 -7.43 5.07 15.36
C THR A 338 -8.82 4.51 15.60
N SER A 339 -9.15 4.23 16.85
CA SER A 339 -10.52 3.90 17.28
C SER A 339 -10.91 4.80 18.45
N PRO A 340 -12.11 5.40 18.44
CA PRO A 340 -12.56 6.25 19.54
C PRO A 340 -12.76 5.47 20.85
N GLN A 341 -12.94 4.14 20.78
CA GLN A 341 -13.01 3.30 21.97
C GLN A 341 -11.62 2.86 22.49
N SER A 342 -10.59 2.93 21.65
CA SER A 342 -9.24 2.52 22.03
C SER A 342 -8.50 3.63 22.78
N ARG A 343 -7.64 3.23 23.73
CA ARG A 343 -6.73 4.15 24.44
C ARG A 343 -5.30 3.68 24.21
N VAL A 344 -4.44 4.61 23.82
CA VAL A 344 -3.04 4.34 23.51
C VAL A 344 -2.18 5.36 24.27
N ASP A 345 -1.31 4.86 25.14
CA ASP A 345 -0.27 5.63 25.82
C ASP A 345 1.09 5.08 25.39
N ARG A 346 1.91 5.93 24.74
CA ARG A 346 3.15 5.53 24.07
C ARG A 346 4.07 6.73 23.86
N PRO A 347 5.36 6.51 23.63
CA PRO A 347 6.27 7.59 23.22
C PRO A 347 5.87 8.21 21.87
N THR A 348 6.36 9.42 21.64
CA THR A 348 6.14 10.15 20.38
C THR A 348 6.93 9.56 19.22
N ALA A 349 8.17 9.11 19.48
CA ALA A 349 9.05 8.52 18.48
C ALA A 349 8.78 7.01 18.37
N VAL A 350 7.91 6.64 17.44
CA VAL A 350 7.57 5.24 17.13
C VAL A 350 8.14 4.88 15.77
N GLY A 351 8.87 3.78 15.71
CA GLY A 351 9.33 3.18 14.45
C GLY A 351 8.43 2.00 14.11
N PHE A 352 7.81 1.99 12.95
CA PHE A 352 6.93 0.90 12.51
C PHE A 352 7.41 0.29 11.18
N LEU A 353 7.68 -1.01 11.21
CA LEU A 353 7.91 -1.84 10.03
C LEU A 353 6.69 -2.73 9.80
N ASP A 354 5.93 -2.43 8.75
CA ASP A 354 4.79 -3.24 8.31
C ASP A 354 5.26 -4.49 7.54
N GLN A 355 4.37 -5.49 7.42
CA GLN A 355 4.68 -6.79 6.80
C GLN A 355 5.13 -6.66 5.33
N SER A 356 4.54 -5.70 4.60
CA SER A 356 4.88 -5.39 3.20
C SER A 356 5.35 -3.95 3.09
N PRO A 357 6.62 -3.66 3.42
CA PRO A 357 7.07 -2.29 3.52
C PRO A 357 7.13 -1.62 2.15
N SER A 358 6.37 -0.54 2.00
CA SER A 358 6.38 0.27 0.79
C SER A 358 7.53 1.28 0.82
N LEU A 359 8.38 1.25 -0.20
CA LEU A 359 9.44 2.23 -0.44
C LEU A 359 8.98 3.30 -1.44
N PHE A 360 9.45 4.52 -1.26
CA PHE A 360 9.13 5.65 -2.14
C PHE A 360 9.90 5.50 -3.46
N ALA A 361 9.23 4.99 -4.49
CA ALA A 361 9.86 4.63 -5.76
C ALA A 361 10.51 5.81 -6.51
N HIS A 362 10.06 7.03 -6.25
CA HIS A 362 10.62 8.27 -6.80
C HIS A 362 11.83 8.82 -6.02
N MET A 363 12.25 8.14 -4.96
CA MET A 363 13.43 8.47 -4.16
C MET A 363 14.47 7.36 -4.28
N SER A 364 15.76 7.68 -4.10
CA SER A 364 16.80 6.66 -3.95
C SER A 364 16.64 5.90 -2.64
N VAL A 365 17.34 4.77 -2.49
CA VAL A 365 17.42 4.01 -1.24
C VAL A 365 17.91 4.88 -0.08
N LEU A 366 18.93 5.72 -0.32
CA LEU A 366 19.45 6.67 0.65
C LEU A 366 18.39 7.71 1.06
N ASP A 367 17.71 8.30 0.08
CA ASP A 367 16.69 9.31 0.36
C ASP A 367 15.45 8.72 1.04
N ASN A 368 15.14 7.44 0.78
CA ASN A 368 14.12 6.69 1.53
C ASN A 368 14.46 6.59 3.01
N VAL A 369 15.69 6.17 3.34
CA VAL A 369 16.15 6.04 4.74
C VAL A 369 16.31 7.41 5.40
N ALA A 370 16.79 8.42 4.67
CA ALA A 370 16.93 9.79 5.17
C ALA A 370 15.59 10.52 5.34
N PHE A 371 14.48 10.00 4.81
CA PHE A 371 13.18 10.67 4.82
C PHE A 371 12.70 10.98 6.25
N GLY A 372 12.73 10.00 7.15
CA GLY A 372 12.28 10.15 8.53
C GLY A 372 13.11 11.19 9.31
N PRO A 373 14.46 11.08 9.35
CA PRO A 373 15.31 12.08 9.98
C PRO A 373 15.06 13.51 9.45
N ARG A 374 14.78 13.67 8.16
CA ARG A 374 14.43 14.97 7.57
C ARG A 374 13.07 15.49 8.06
N CYS A 375 12.11 14.61 8.30
CA CYS A 375 10.82 14.97 8.90
C CYS A 375 10.98 15.40 10.36
N ALA A 376 11.93 14.77 11.08
CA ALA A 376 12.32 15.17 12.44
C ALA A 376 13.15 16.47 12.50
N GLY A 377 13.32 17.19 11.38
CA GLY A 377 14.00 18.50 11.33
C GLY A 377 15.51 18.43 11.08
N MET A 378 16.07 17.25 10.84
CA MET A 378 17.50 17.12 10.55
C MET A 378 17.86 17.75 9.19
N LYS A 379 18.99 18.46 9.13
CA LYS A 379 19.52 19.01 7.88
C LYS A 379 19.78 17.89 6.87
N LYS A 380 19.63 18.20 5.58
CA LYS A 380 19.71 17.21 4.49
C LYS A 380 20.98 16.36 4.55
N ASP A 381 22.14 16.97 4.75
CA ASP A 381 23.42 16.26 4.71
C ASP A 381 23.61 15.36 5.93
N ALA A 382 23.30 15.86 7.13
CA ALA A 382 23.31 15.06 8.35
C ALA A 382 22.30 13.88 8.29
N ALA A 383 21.13 14.10 7.71
CA ALA A 383 20.14 13.04 7.52
C ALA A 383 20.63 11.95 6.55
N ARG A 384 21.34 12.34 5.49
CA ARG A 384 21.96 11.40 4.54
C ARG A 384 23.12 10.65 5.18
N GLU A 385 23.94 11.31 5.99
CA GLU A 385 25.03 10.66 6.73
C GLU A 385 24.48 9.61 7.71
N ARG A 386 23.47 9.96 8.51
CA ARG A 386 22.75 9.02 9.39
C ARG A 386 22.16 7.85 8.59
N ALA A 387 21.50 8.15 7.47
CA ALA A 387 20.88 7.14 6.63
C ALA A 387 21.90 6.19 6.00
N LEU A 388 23.04 6.70 5.53
CA LEU A 388 24.10 5.88 4.97
C LEU A 388 24.68 4.94 6.03
N ALA A 389 24.82 5.42 7.27
CA ALA A 389 25.31 4.59 8.35
C ALA A 389 24.32 3.48 8.78
N GLU A 390 23.02 3.75 8.78
CA GLU A 390 22.00 2.70 9.00
C GLU A 390 21.95 1.71 7.82
N LEU A 391 22.13 2.19 6.58
CA LEU A 391 22.28 1.32 5.40
C LEU A 391 23.53 0.44 5.49
N ALA A 392 24.65 0.98 5.96
CA ALA A 392 25.87 0.21 6.21
C ALA A 392 25.63 -0.87 7.27
N GLY A 393 24.89 -0.53 8.34
CA GLY A 393 24.51 -1.46 9.40
C GLY A 393 23.75 -2.70 8.88
N VAL A 394 22.90 -2.53 7.87
CA VAL A 394 22.15 -3.65 7.24
C VAL A 394 22.85 -4.24 6.00
N GLY A 395 24.09 -3.83 5.73
CA GLY A 395 24.91 -4.34 4.61
C GLY A 395 24.52 -3.80 3.23
N LEU A 396 23.86 -2.64 3.14
CA LEU A 396 23.31 -2.07 1.90
C LEU A 396 23.89 -0.69 1.52
N ALA A 397 25.03 -0.28 2.11
CA ALA A 397 25.66 1.00 1.79
C ALA A 397 25.94 1.18 0.28
N GLY A 398 26.35 0.10 -0.41
CA GLY A 398 26.62 0.12 -1.86
C GLY A 398 25.39 0.34 -2.76
N LEU A 399 24.17 0.22 -2.21
CA LEU A 399 22.92 0.43 -2.94
C LEU A 399 22.29 1.81 -2.68
N ALA A 400 22.97 2.70 -1.96
CA ALA A 400 22.43 4.00 -1.52
C ALA A 400 21.78 4.83 -2.65
N GLU A 401 22.39 4.88 -3.83
CA GLU A 401 21.89 5.69 -4.96
C GLU A 401 20.88 4.96 -5.86
N ARG A 402 20.60 3.67 -5.61
CA ARG A 402 19.65 2.88 -6.41
C ARG A 402 18.22 3.33 -6.21
N SER A 403 17.39 3.07 -7.21
CA SER A 403 15.93 3.13 -7.05
C SER A 403 15.41 1.87 -6.33
N PRO A 404 14.35 1.97 -5.51
CA PRO A 404 13.65 0.81 -4.97
C PRO A 404 13.15 -0.20 -6.00
N ARG A 405 13.04 0.20 -7.28
CA ARG A 405 12.66 -0.71 -8.38
C ARG A 405 13.80 -1.62 -8.84
N GLU A 406 15.04 -1.33 -8.44
CA GLU A 406 16.26 -2.01 -8.88
C GLU A 406 16.80 -3.00 -7.82
N ILE A 407 16.11 -3.17 -6.69
CA ILE A 407 16.55 -4.02 -5.58
C ILE A 407 15.61 -5.22 -5.37
N SER A 408 16.13 -6.31 -4.80
CA SER A 408 15.34 -7.50 -4.48
C SER A 408 14.38 -7.26 -3.31
N GLY A 409 13.35 -8.09 -3.16
CA GLY A 409 12.41 -8.00 -2.02
C GLY A 409 13.10 -8.06 -0.65
N GLY A 410 14.09 -8.96 -0.50
CA GLY A 410 14.87 -9.05 0.74
C GLY A 410 15.81 -7.87 0.97
N GLN A 411 16.29 -7.21 -0.10
CA GLN A 411 17.01 -5.94 0.02
C GLN A 411 16.05 -4.81 0.42
N ALA A 412 14.85 -4.75 -0.17
CA ALA A 412 13.82 -3.76 0.18
C ALA A 412 13.39 -3.86 1.66
N GLN A 413 13.24 -5.07 2.18
CA GLN A 413 12.95 -5.32 3.61
C GLN A 413 14.05 -4.74 4.52
N ARG A 414 15.32 -4.96 4.15
CA ARG A 414 16.48 -4.40 4.87
C ARG A 414 16.54 -2.88 4.81
N VAL A 415 16.25 -2.28 3.65
CA VAL A 415 16.13 -0.82 3.51
C VAL A 415 15.02 -0.27 4.39
N ALA A 416 13.87 -0.95 4.43
CA ALA A 416 12.75 -0.54 5.27
C ALA A 416 13.10 -0.60 6.77
N LEU A 417 13.80 -1.65 7.21
CA LEU A 417 14.30 -1.72 8.58
C LEU A 417 15.29 -0.58 8.89
N ALA A 418 16.26 -0.33 8.00
CA ALA A 418 17.20 0.79 8.17
C ALA A 418 16.47 2.14 8.25
N ARG A 419 15.43 2.35 7.43
CA ARG A 419 14.58 3.55 7.45
C ARG A 419 13.88 3.75 8.79
N VAL A 420 13.39 2.67 9.39
CA VAL A 420 12.72 2.69 10.70
C VAL A 420 13.72 2.93 11.84
N LEU A 421 14.94 2.40 11.75
CA LEU A 421 15.98 2.64 12.75
C LEU A 421 16.61 4.04 12.64
N ALA A 422 16.60 4.63 11.45
CA ALA A 422 17.17 5.96 11.21
C ALA A 422 16.48 7.08 12.01
N VAL A 423 15.20 6.91 12.36
CA VAL A 423 14.43 7.90 13.15
C VAL A 423 14.68 7.83 14.66
N ASP A 424 15.57 6.95 15.13
CA ASP A 424 15.92 6.79 16.55
C ASP A 424 14.68 6.54 17.45
N PRO A 425 13.92 5.46 17.16
CA PRO A 425 12.63 5.23 17.83
C PRO A 425 12.80 4.85 19.30
N GLN A 426 11.85 5.29 20.13
CA GLN A 426 11.72 4.88 21.54
C GLN A 426 10.82 3.63 21.69
N LEU A 427 9.93 3.41 20.73
CA LEU A 427 9.12 2.19 20.58
C LEU A 427 9.29 1.65 19.16
N LEU A 428 9.78 0.43 19.04
CA LEU A 428 9.96 -0.26 17.77
C LEU A 428 8.87 -1.32 17.57
N LEU A 429 8.14 -1.23 16.46
CA LEU A 429 7.05 -2.11 16.10
C LEU A 429 7.43 -2.86 14.82
N LEU A 430 7.50 -4.18 14.88
CA LEU A 430 7.96 -5.02 13.79
C LEU A 430 6.90 -6.07 13.45
N ASP A 431 6.33 -6.01 12.25
CA ASP A 431 5.41 -7.03 11.74
C ASP A 431 6.13 -7.97 10.77
N GLU A 432 6.43 -9.19 11.22
CA GLU A 432 7.15 -10.24 10.48
C GLU A 432 8.43 -9.74 9.76
N PRO A 433 9.38 -9.12 10.48
CA PRO A 433 10.51 -8.42 9.89
C PRO A 433 11.42 -9.30 9.02
N PHE A 434 11.41 -10.63 9.21
CA PHE A 434 12.32 -11.57 8.55
C PHE A 434 11.67 -12.50 7.53
N ALA A 435 10.34 -12.44 7.33
CA ALA A 435 9.62 -13.42 6.50
C ALA A 435 10.05 -13.43 5.02
N ALA A 436 10.53 -12.30 4.49
CA ALA A 436 10.98 -12.15 3.10
C ALA A 436 12.50 -12.35 2.91
N LEU A 437 13.22 -12.82 3.94
CA LEU A 437 14.68 -12.94 3.93
C LEU A 437 15.14 -14.39 3.83
N ASP A 438 16.30 -14.59 3.22
CA ASP A 438 17.01 -15.86 3.36
C ASP A 438 17.52 -16.05 4.80
N ARG A 439 17.88 -17.28 5.15
CA ARG A 439 18.30 -17.66 6.51
C ARG A 439 19.51 -16.86 7.02
N ALA A 440 20.47 -16.55 6.15
CA ALA A 440 21.69 -15.85 6.53
C ALA A 440 21.42 -14.36 6.78
N ALA A 441 20.68 -13.71 5.88
CA ALA A 441 20.24 -12.33 6.02
C ALA A 441 19.35 -12.14 7.26
N ALA A 442 18.41 -13.06 7.51
CA ALA A 442 17.58 -13.05 8.70
C ALA A 442 18.42 -13.12 9.98
N ALA A 443 19.41 -14.02 10.06
CA ALA A 443 20.31 -14.14 11.21
C ALA A 443 21.11 -12.85 11.48
N GLN A 444 21.63 -12.19 10.44
CA GLN A 444 22.35 -10.93 10.57
C GLN A 444 21.46 -9.81 11.10
N LEU A 445 20.24 -9.66 10.55
CA LEU A 445 19.31 -8.63 11.01
C LEU A 445 18.80 -8.89 12.43
N ARG A 446 18.55 -10.15 12.81
CA ARG A 446 18.22 -10.50 14.20
C ARG A 446 19.30 -10.03 15.15
N ALA A 447 20.59 -10.23 14.84
CA ALA A 447 21.67 -9.76 15.70
C ALA A 447 21.69 -8.23 15.85
N ILE A 448 21.40 -7.50 14.76
CA ILE A 448 21.29 -6.03 14.78
C ILE A 448 20.13 -5.59 15.66
N ILE A 449 18.94 -6.18 15.47
CA ILE A 449 17.74 -5.85 16.27
C ILE A 449 17.95 -6.23 17.73
N ALA A 450 18.51 -7.41 18.04
CA ALA A 450 18.81 -7.84 19.40
C ALA A 450 19.71 -6.84 20.13
N THR A 451 20.68 -6.25 19.42
CA THR A 451 21.56 -5.22 19.99
C THR A 451 20.80 -3.91 20.23
N ARG A 452 19.90 -3.52 19.33
CA ARG A 452 19.11 -2.27 19.40
C ARG A 452 17.98 -2.36 20.43
N ALA A 453 17.33 -3.50 20.55
CA ALA A 453 16.17 -3.73 21.41
C ALA A 453 16.50 -3.60 22.90
N ARG A 454 17.78 -3.69 23.30
CA ARG A 454 18.21 -3.43 24.69
C ARG A 454 17.91 -2.01 25.17
N ASP A 455 17.94 -1.05 24.24
CA ASP A 455 17.75 0.37 24.53
C ASP A 455 16.35 0.86 24.08
N ILE A 456 15.57 0.01 23.40
CA ILE A 456 14.32 0.38 22.73
C ILE A 456 13.23 -0.63 23.10
N THR A 457 12.11 -0.15 23.65
CA THR A 457 10.93 -0.99 23.88
C THR A 457 10.43 -1.52 22.54
N THR A 458 10.23 -2.83 22.41
CA THR A 458 9.95 -3.46 21.11
C THR A 458 8.71 -4.37 21.16
N VAL A 459 7.85 -4.29 20.14
CA VAL A 459 6.78 -5.27 19.89
C VAL A 459 7.06 -5.95 18.56
N LEU A 460 7.19 -7.27 18.60
CA LEU A 460 7.53 -8.11 17.46
C LEU A 460 6.40 -9.08 17.16
N ILE A 461 5.77 -8.98 16.00
CA ILE A 461 4.91 -10.04 15.47
C ILE A 461 5.81 -11.02 14.73
N THR A 462 5.78 -12.28 15.13
CA THR A 462 6.49 -13.37 14.46
C THR A 462 5.74 -14.69 14.62
N HIS A 463 5.96 -15.58 13.66
CA HIS A 463 5.55 -16.99 13.73
C HIS A 463 6.75 -17.93 13.86
N ASP A 464 7.98 -17.40 13.86
CA ASP A 464 9.23 -18.16 13.97
C ASP A 464 9.74 -18.14 15.42
N LEU A 465 9.94 -19.34 15.98
CA LEU A 465 10.47 -19.53 17.32
C LEU A 465 11.86 -18.89 17.50
N VAL A 466 12.71 -18.95 16.47
CA VAL A 466 14.07 -18.41 16.51
C VAL A 466 14.03 -16.90 16.73
N ASP A 467 13.07 -16.21 16.12
CA ASP A 467 12.90 -14.77 16.31
C ASP A 467 12.54 -14.44 17.75
N ALA A 468 11.53 -15.14 18.31
CA ALA A 468 11.10 -14.91 19.68
C ALA A 468 12.20 -15.23 20.69
N VAL A 469 12.86 -16.39 20.58
CA VAL A 469 13.93 -16.80 21.50
C VAL A 469 15.14 -15.86 21.45
N THR A 470 15.42 -15.28 20.29
CA THR A 470 16.57 -14.37 20.12
C THR A 470 16.25 -12.95 20.61
N LEU A 471 15.00 -12.50 20.47
CA LEU A 471 14.64 -11.09 20.61
C LEU A 471 13.73 -10.78 21.80
N ALA A 472 12.83 -11.69 22.18
CA ALA A 472 11.74 -11.39 23.08
C ALA A 472 11.98 -11.85 24.52
N ASP A 473 11.61 -10.99 25.47
CA ASP A 473 11.60 -11.29 26.91
C ASP A 473 10.30 -12.01 27.31
N ARG A 474 9.19 -11.60 26.68
CA ARG A 474 7.84 -12.10 26.95
C ARG A 474 7.10 -12.41 25.66
N VAL A 475 6.11 -13.28 25.80
CA VAL A 475 5.20 -13.64 24.72
C VAL A 475 3.77 -13.28 25.09
N ALA A 476 3.11 -12.59 24.18
CA ALA A 476 1.71 -12.22 24.24
C ALA A 476 0.94 -13.09 23.24
N VAL A 477 0.01 -13.91 23.71
CA VAL A 477 -0.75 -14.83 22.88
C VAL A 477 -2.12 -14.23 22.62
N LEU A 478 -2.41 -13.92 21.35
CA LEU A 478 -3.72 -13.44 20.91
C LEU A 478 -4.51 -14.55 20.26
N ASP A 479 -5.79 -14.67 20.63
CA ASP A 479 -6.75 -15.54 19.96
C ASP A 479 -8.12 -14.86 19.87
N ALA A 480 -8.77 -14.98 18.71
CA ALA A 480 -10.06 -14.37 18.41
C ALA A 480 -10.22 -12.91 18.90
N GLY A 481 -9.19 -12.09 18.74
CA GLY A 481 -9.21 -10.68 19.14
C GLY A 481 -9.03 -10.41 20.63
N ARG A 482 -8.65 -11.41 21.43
CA ARG A 482 -8.43 -11.31 22.88
C ARG A 482 -7.00 -11.71 23.25
N LEU A 483 -6.48 -11.12 24.33
CA LEU A 483 -5.22 -11.57 24.94
C LEU A 483 -5.49 -12.77 25.85
N VAL A 484 -4.95 -13.92 25.47
CA VAL A 484 -5.09 -15.19 26.21
C VAL A 484 -4.08 -15.26 27.34
N SER A 485 -2.83 -14.89 27.06
CA SER A 485 -1.75 -14.88 28.05
C SER A 485 -0.67 -13.86 27.70
N LEU A 486 0.05 -13.40 28.73
CA LEU A 486 1.22 -12.53 28.60
C LEU A 486 2.27 -12.91 29.66
N GLU A 487 3.23 -13.73 29.26
CA GLU A 487 4.11 -14.45 30.18
C GLU A 487 5.59 -14.35 29.75
N PRO A 488 6.56 -14.58 30.65
CA PRO A 488 7.96 -14.75 30.25
C PRO A 488 8.10 -15.85 29.20
N LEU A 489 8.88 -15.58 28.13
CA LEU A 489 8.99 -16.51 27.01
C LEU A 489 9.41 -17.92 27.44
N GLN A 490 10.39 -17.99 28.36
CA GLN A 490 10.87 -19.27 28.90
C GLN A 490 9.75 -20.08 29.56
N ALA A 491 8.87 -19.44 30.33
CA ALA A 491 7.76 -20.11 30.99
C ALA A 491 6.75 -20.66 29.96
N ALA A 492 6.41 -19.85 28.95
CA ALA A 492 5.49 -20.24 27.89
C ALA A 492 6.02 -21.40 27.02
N LEU A 493 7.33 -21.45 26.76
CA LEU A 493 7.96 -22.55 26.03
C LEU A 493 8.06 -23.84 26.86
N HIS A 494 8.30 -23.73 28.17
CA HIS A 494 8.36 -24.90 29.05
C HIS A 494 7.00 -25.55 29.31
N ARG A 495 5.94 -24.73 29.43
CA ARG A 495 4.57 -25.18 29.72
C ARG A 495 3.59 -24.43 28.80
N PRO A 496 3.48 -24.82 27.52
CA PRO A 496 2.59 -24.14 26.59
C PRO A 496 1.13 -24.27 27.05
N ALA A 497 0.45 -23.14 27.26
CA ALA A 497 -0.93 -23.13 27.74
C ALA A 497 -1.96 -23.39 26.62
N THR A 498 -1.60 -23.13 25.36
CA THR A 498 -2.48 -23.29 24.20
C THR A 498 -1.83 -24.14 23.10
N PRO A 499 -2.62 -24.76 22.21
CA PRO A 499 -2.08 -25.54 21.09
C PRO A 499 -1.25 -24.68 20.14
N PHE A 500 -1.61 -23.40 20.00
CA PHE A 500 -0.87 -22.45 19.21
C PHE A 500 0.53 -22.24 19.79
N VAL A 501 0.66 -22.02 21.11
CA VAL A 501 1.97 -21.88 21.79
C VAL A 501 2.76 -23.18 21.71
N ALA A 502 2.11 -24.33 21.81
CA ALA A 502 2.78 -25.63 21.65
C ALA A 502 3.35 -25.80 20.23
N SER A 503 2.55 -25.52 19.21
CA SER A 503 2.99 -25.55 17.81
C SER A 503 4.13 -24.55 17.57
N PHE A 504 4.02 -23.34 18.13
CA PHE A 504 5.06 -22.32 18.09
C PHE A 504 6.36 -22.77 18.79
N ALA A 505 6.25 -23.47 19.93
CA ALA A 505 7.37 -24.07 20.64
C ALA A 505 7.95 -25.32 19.93
N GLY A 506 7.35 -25.75 18.82
CA GLY A 506 7.79 -26.93 18.07
C GLY A 506 7.46 -28.26 18.74
N VAL A 507 6.39 -28.32 19.55
CA VAL A 507 5.94 -29.55 20.23
C VAL A 507 4.51 -29.92 19.83
N ASN A 508 4.23 -31.22 19.79
CA ASN A 508 2.87 -31.73 19.68
C ASN A 508 2.11 -31.52 20.98
N MET A 509 0.85 -31.11 20.90
CA MET A 509 -0.03 -30.98 22.05
C MET A 509 -1.46 -31.45 21.72
N GLN A 510 -1.92 -32.47 22.43
CA GLN A 510 -3.24 -33.08 22.24
C GLN A 510 -4.05 -32.96 23.55
N PHE A 511 -5.24 -32.36 23.51
CA PHE A 511 -6.07 -32.17 24.70
C PHE A 511 -7.04 -33.32 24.91
N GLY A 512 -7.20 -33.71 26.17
CA GLY A 512 -8.09 -34.79 26.55
C GLY A 512 -8.37 -34.80 28.04
N THR A 513 -9.01 -35.87 28.48
CA THR A 513 -9.26 -36.12 29.91
C THR A 513 -8.49 -37.35 30.33
N LEU A 514 -7.84 -37.33 31.50
CA LEU A 514 -7.13 -38.50 32.01
C LEU A 514 -8.16 -39.56 32.42
N GLY A 515 -8.04 -40.79 31.91
CA GLY A 515 -8.94 -41.88 32.31
C GLY A 515 -8.33 -43.26 32.11
N GLY A 516 -8.29 -44.06 33.18
CA GLY A 516 -7.89 -45.47 33.20
C GLY A 516 -6.52 -45.75 32.57
N ALA A 517 -6.50 -45.94 31.25
CA ALA A 517 -5.35 -46.37 30.47
C ALA A 517 -4.51 -45.23 29.86
N GLY A 518 -4.88 -43.95 30.05
CA GLY A 518 -4.15 -42.79 29.52
C GLY A 518 -5.03 -41.56 29.32
N LEU A 519 -4.54 -40.57 28.57
CA LEU A 519 -5.29 -39.37 28.20
C LEU A 519 -6.18 -39.66 26.99
N GLN A 520 -7.49 -39.45 27.12
CA GLN A 520 -8.48 -39.68 26.08
C GLN A 520 -8.66 -38.44 25.20
N VAL A 521 -8.30 -38.52 23.92
CA VAL A 521 -8.26 -37.40 22.96
C VAL A 521 -9.04 -37.79 21.71
N GLY A 522 -10.26 -37.28 21.54
CA GLY A 522 -11.02 -37.43 20.27
C GLY A 522 -11.14 -38.87 19.74
N GLY A 523 -11.29 -39.87 20.62
CA GLY A 523 -11.42 -41.29 20.24
C GLY A 523 -10.10 -42.06 20.18
N VAL A 524 -8.94 -41.42 20.39
CA VAL A 524 -7.65 -42.08 20.59
C VAL A 524 -7.16 -41.89 22.04
N THR A 525 -6.32 -42.81 22.52
CA THR A 525 -5.74 -42.75 23.87
C THR A 525 -4.23 -42.53 23.81
N PHE A 526 -3.74 -41.53 24.54
CA PHE A 526 -2.31 -41.28 24.73
C PHE A 526 -1.85 -41.78 26.09
N GLN A 527 -0.94 -42.76 26.08
CA GLN A 527 -0.19 -43.22 27.25
C GLN A 527 1.07 -42.38 27.41
N GLY A 528 1.32 -41.91 28.63
CA GLY A 528 2.46 -41.06 28.93
C GLY A 528 2.77 -41.03 30.42
N VAL A 529 3.82 -40.28 30.77
CA VAL A 529 4.19 -40.00 32.15
C VAL A 529 3.34 -38.82 32.64
N ALA A 530 2.48 -39.06 33.63
CA ALA A 530 1.69 -37.99 34.24
C ALA A 530 2.58 -37.11 35.14
N ASP A 531 2.53 -35.80 34.90
CA ASP A 531 3.21 -34.77 35.67
C ASP A 531 2.16 -33.86 36.32
N GLY A 532 1.68 -34.25 37.50
CA GLY A 532 0.72 -33.48 38.28
C GLY A 532 -0.73 -33.50 37.77
N LEU A 533 -1.12 -34.45 36.91
CA LEU A 533 -2.47 -34.62 36.37
C LEU A 533 -3.21 -35.77 37.10
N GLY A 534 -4.37 -35.47 37.70
CA GLY A 534 -5.23 -36.43 38.39
C GLY A 534 -6.23 -37.15 37.48
N GLU A 535 -6.78 -38.28 37.93
CA GLU A 535 -7.78 -39.03 37.17
C GLU A 535 -9.08 -38.23 37.00
N GLY A 536 -9.65 -38.23 35.79
CA GLY A 536 -10.81 -37.42 35.42
C GLY A 536 -10.50 -35.95 35.16
N GLU A 537 -9.26 -35.50 35.36
CA GLU A 537 -8.88 -34.11 35.12
C GLU A 537 -8.59 -33.85 33.62
N PRO A 538 -8.95 -32.65 33.12
CA PRO A 538 -8.55 -32.21 31.79
C PRO A 538 -7.04 -31.96 31.74
N GLY A 539 -6.39 -32.47 30.70
CA GLY A 539 -4.96 -32.36 30.52
C GLY A 539 -4.55 -32.39 29.06
N ALA A 540 -3.23 -32.36 28.84
CA ALA A 540 -2.62 -32.39 27.53
C ALA A 540 -1.50 -33.42 27.46
N ALA A 541 -1.42 -34.15 26.34
CA ALA A 541 -0.27 -34.95 25.97
C ALA A 541 0.71 -34.09 25.15
N VAL A 542 1.92 -33.91 25.67
CA VAL A 542 2.98 -33.10 25.06
C VAL A 542 4.20 -33.95 24.73
N PHE A 543 4.69 -33.86 23.49
CA PHE A 543 5.86 -34.61 22.98
C PHE A 543 6.47 -33.94 21.76
N GLU A 544 7.74 -34.20 21.47
CA GLU A 544 8.43 -33.61 20.31
C GLU A 544 8.01 -34.30 19.00
N PRO A 545 7.95 -33.58 17.86
CA PRO A 545 7.72 -34.17 16.54
C PRO A 545 8.77 -35.22 16.14
N THR A 546 10.01 -35.07 16.61
CA THR A 546 11.12 -36.02 16.42
C THR A 546 10.91 -37.33 17.20
N ALA A 547 10.04 -37.34 18.22
CA ALA A 547 9.66 -38.56 18.95
C ALA A 547 8.65 -39.42 18.19
N VAL A 548 8.04 -38.88 17.13
CA VAL A 548 7.06 -39.57 16.31
C VAL A 548 7.76 -40.29 15.17
N SER A 549 7.63 -41.62 15.13
CA SER A 549 8.10 -42.42 14.00
C SER A 549 6.94 -42.78 13.07
N LEU A 550 7.21 -42.82 11.76
CA LEU A 550 6.23 -43.19 10.73
C LEU A 550 6.54 -44.57 10.16
N ARG A 551 5.51 -45.41 9.99
CA ARG A 551 5.61 -46.76 9.43
C ARG A 551 4.46 -47.08 8.50
N ARG A 552 4.66 -48.01 7.56
CA ARG A 552 3.57 -48.52 6.70
C ARG A 552 2.70 -49.57 7.38
N GLU A 553 3.29 -50.35 8.29
CA GLU A 553 2.60 -51.39 9.03
C GLU A 553 2.50 -51.02 10.51
N ARG A 554 1.44 -51.50 11.16
CA ARG A 554 1.22 -51.27 12.58
C ARG A 554 2.34 -51.93 13.39
N ALA A 555 3.04 -51.13 14.19
CA ALA A 555 4.11 -51.64 15.01
C ALA A 555 3.61 -52.59 16.10
N HIS A 556 4.35 -53.67 16.30
CA HIS A 556 4.15 -54.61 17.41
C HIS A 556 5.38 -54.50 18.32
N GLY A 557 5.18 -54.21 19.62
CA GLY A 557 6.29 -54.09 20.56
C GLY A 557 6.06 -53.13 21.74
N SER A 558 7.12 -52.43 22.14
CA SER A 558 7.13 -51.51 23.28
C SER A 558 6.50 -50.11 23.06
N PRO A 559 6.33 -49.56 21.83
CA PRO A 559 5.54 -48.36 21.63
C PRO A 559 4.10 -48.58 22.10
N ARG A 560 3.61 -47.67 22.94
CA ARG A 560 2.26 -47.77 23.53
C ARG A 560 1.25 -46.87 22.84
N ASN A 561 1.73 -45.86 22.11
CA ASN A 561 0.91 -44.97 21.30
C ASN A 561 1.18 -45.30 19.84
N VAL A 562 0.19 -45.89 19.17
CA VAL A 562 0.25 -46.25 17.75
C VAL A 562 -1.09 -45.91 17.13
N PHE A 563 -1.07 -44.98 16.17
CA PHE A 563 -2.26 -44.42 15.55
C PHE A 563 -2.19 -44.60 14.05
N GLU A 564 -3.32 -44.96 13.42
CA GLU A 564 -3.47 -44.79 11.98
C GLU A 564 -3.58 -43.29 11.69
N ALA A 565 -2.77 -42.82 10.75
CA ALA A 565 -2.50 -41.41 10.53
C ALA A 565 -2.52 -41.10 9.04
N ARG A 566 -3.37 -40.16 8.62
CA ARG A 566 -3.40 -39.70 7.23
C ARG A 566 -2.54 -38.46 7.07
N VAL A 567 -1.63 -38.48 6.09
CA VAL A 567 -0.79 -37.31 5.76
C VAL A 567 -1.66 -36.20 5.17
N ARG A 568 -1.60 -35.01 5.76
CA ARG A 568 -2.30 -33.81 5.30
C ARG A 568 -1.37 -32.85 4.54
N ASP A 569 -0.15 -32.67 5.04
CA ASP A 569 0.83 -31.74 4.49
C ASP A 569 2.24 -32.25 4.75
N ILE A 570 3.21 -31.82 3.94
CA ILE A 570 4.63 -32.17 4.07
C ILE A 570 5.44 -30.89 3.84
N ARG A 571 6.24 -30.50 4.84
CA ARG A 571 7.10 -29.32 4.79
C ARG A 571 8.56 -29.72 4.84
N ALA A 572 9.36 -29.18 3.94
CA ALA A 572 10.79 -29.41 3.93
C ALA A 572 11.48 -28.54 4.99
N ASP A 573 12.27 -29.18 5.85
CA ASP A 573 13.04 -28.54 6.90
C ASP A 573 14.54 -28.74 6.69
N ALA A 574 15.37 -28.00 7.42
CA ALA A 574 16.83 -28.11 7.31
C ALA A 574 17.37 -29.52 7.62
N LEU A 575 16.66 -30.29 8.45
CA LEU A 575 17.07 -31.62 8.94
C LEU A 575 16.28 -32.77 8.28
N GLY A 576 15.35 -32.48 7.37
CA GLY A 576 14.46 -33.49 6.79
C GLY A 576 13.14 -32.91 6.32
N ALA A 577 12.03 -33.51 6.75
CA ALA A 577 10.68 -33.01 6.48
C ALA A 577 9.81 -33.16 7.73
N THR A 578 9.01 -32.14 8.02
CA THR A 578 7.92 -32.22 8.98
C THR A 578 6.63 -32.59 8.26
N VAL A 579 6.03 -33.70 8.67
CA VAL A 579 4.80 -34.27 8.12
C VAL A 579 3.65 -33.94 9.05
N GLU A 580 2.61 -33.31 8.53
CA GLU A 580 1.36 -33.07 9.25
C GLU A 580 0.42 -34.28 9.08
N LEU A 581 -0.07 -34.81 10.19
CA LEU A 581 -0.80 -36.07 10.27
C LEU A 581 -2.16 -35.87 10.94
N ASP A 582 -3.17 -36.52 10.39
CA ASP A 582 -4.50 -36.65 10.97
C ASP A 582 -4.70 -38.02 11.58
N ILE A 583 -4.86 -38.06 12.91
CA ILE A 583 -5.09 -39.29 13.67
C ILE A 583 -6.56 -39.43 14.13
N GLY A 584 -7.46 -38.59 13.64
CA GLY A 584 -8.86 -38.57 14.07
C GLY A 584 -9.12 -37.89 15.42
N SER A 585 -8.09 -37.32 16.07
CA SER A 585 -8.23 -36.61 17.35
C SER A 585 -8.90 -35.23 17.22
N GLY A 586 -9.22 -34.79 16.00
CA GLY A 586 -9.67 -33.44 15.69
C GLY A 586 -8.54 -32.40 15.61
N ARG A 587 -7.27 -32.81 15.79
CA ARG A 587 -6.09 -31.93 15.73
C ARG A 587 -4.93 -32.58 14.99
N PRO A 588 -4.13 -31.79 14.24
CA PRO A 588 -2.96 -32.34 13.58
C PRO A 588 -1.91 -32.80 14.59
N LEU A 589 -1.20 -33.85 14.21
CA LEU A 589 0.00 -34.36 14.86
C LEU A 589 1.16 -34.19 13.89
N TYR A 590 2.29 -33.68 14.35
CA TYR A 590 3.47 -33.42 13.53
C TYR A 590 4.54 -34.48 13.78
N ALA A 591 5.16 -34.98 12.71
CA ALA A 591 6.30 -35.88 12.78
C ALA A 591 7.48 -35.32 11.97
N THR A 592 8.66 -35.22 12.55
CA THR A 592 9.87 -34.80 11.83
C THR A 592 10.69 -36.03 11.46
N ILE A 593 10.79 -36.31 10.16
CA ILE A 593 11.51 -37.46 9.61
C ILE A 593 12.57 -37.01 8.59
N THR A 594 13.52 -37.88 8.25
CA THR A 594 14.55 -37.54 7.25
C THR A 594 13.96 -37.52 5.83
N ALA A 595 14.59 -36.77 4.91
CA ALA A 595 14.19 -36.78 3.50
C ALA A 595 14.31 -38.19 2.87
N ALA A 596 15.26 -39.00 3.33
CA ALA A 596 15.37 -40.41 2.93
C ALA A 596 14.14 -41.22 3.38
N ALA A 597 13.69 -41.05 4.63
CA ALA A 597 12.50 -41.72 5.14
C ALA A 597 11.23 -41.30 4.38
N VAL A 598 11.11 -40.03 3.98
CA VAL A 598 10.00 -39.56 3.11
C VAL A 598 9.97 -40.36 1.80
N ALA A 599 11.12 -40.49 1.15
CA ALA A 599 11.25 -41.21 -0.12
C ALA A 599 11.01 -42.72 0.03
N GLU A 600 11.59 -43.36 1.05
CA GLU A 600 11.45 -44.80 1.32
C GLU A 600 10.00 -45.19 1.68
N LEU A 601 9.34 -44.37 2.50
CA LEU A 601 7.96 -44.61 2.91
C LEU A 601 6.95 -44.22 1.82
N GLY A 602 7.36 -43.47 0.79
CA GLY A 602 6.47 -42.93 -0.24
C GLY A 602 5.42 -42.01 0.39
N VAL A 603 5.86 -41.09 1.25
CA VAL A 603 4.98 -40.15 1.95
C VAL A 603 4.51 -39.10 0.94
N ASP A 604 3.21 -39.09 0.68
CA ASP A 604 2.52 -38.11 -0.15
C ASP A 604 1.26 -37.64 0.59
N VAL A 605 0.73 -36.48 0.19
CA VAL A 605 -0.54 -35.98 0.73
C VAL A 605 -1.65 -37.01 0.46
N GLY A 606 -2.33 -37.43 1.52
CA GLY A 606 -3.36 -38.46 1.49
C GLY A 606 -2.86 -39.87 1.81
N THR A 607 -1.55 -40.12 1.85
CA THR A 607 -1.00 -41.43 2.27
C THR A 607 -1.41 -41.75 3.71
N VAL A 608 -1.79 -43.01 3.95
CA VAL A 608 -2.11 -43.51 5.30
C VAL A 608 -0.91 -44.28 5.83
N LEU A 609 -0.44 -43.89 7.00
CA LEU A 609 0.70 -44.48 7.70
C LEU A 609 0.31 -44.73 9.16
N PHE A 610 1.16 -45.46 9.90
CA PHE A 610 1.06 -45.57 11.34
C PHE A 610 2.06 -44.60 11.98
N ALA A 611 1.55 -43.69 12.81
CA ALA A 611 2.34 -42.82 13.66
C ALA A 611 2.50 -43.46 15.03
N GLU A 612 3.75 -43.63 15.47
CA GLU A 612 4.05 -44.22 16.78
C GLU A 612 4.91 -43.31 17.65
N VAL A 613 4.62 -43.29 18.95
CA VAL A 613 5.43 -42.58 19.94
C VAL A 613 5.54 -43.42 21.23
N LYS A 614 6.72 -43.50 21.81
CA LYS A 614 6.92 -44.24 23.08
C LYS A 614 6.26 -43.48 24.22
N ALA A 615 5.57 -44.17 25.14
CA ALA A 615 4.92 -43.53 26.29
C ALA A 615 5.90 -42.70 27.14
N VAL A 616 7.15 -43.14 27.26
CA VAL A 616 8.19 -42.41 28.01
C VAL A 616 8.56 -41.05 27.39
N GLN A 617 8.21 -40.81 26.12
CA GLN A 617 8.42 -39.52 25.44
C GLN A 617 7.18 -38.61 25.49
N VAL A 618 6.05 -39.12 25.99
CA VAL A 618 4.80 -38.36 26.14
C VAL A 618 4.65 -37.93 27.59
N ARG A 619 4.61 -36.62 27.82
CA ARG A 619 4.26 -36.05 29.13
C ARG A 619 2.80 -35.68 29.16
N LEU A 620 2.08 -36.09 30.21
CA LEU A 620 0.70 -35.70 30.44
C LEU A 620 0.68 -34.59 31.48
N ILE A 621 0.32 -33.38 31.08
CA ILE A 621 0.34 -32.18 31.92
C ILE A 621 -1.08 -31.63 32.15
N PRO A 622 -1.36 -30.99 33.30
CA PRO A 622 -2.58 -30.22 33.50
C PRO A 622 -2.69 -29.07 32.52
N THR A 623 -3.90 -28.83 32.03
CA THR A 623 -4.19 -27.62 31.23
C THR A 623 -4.82 -26.56 32.12
N PRO A 624 -4.37 -25.29 32.05
CA PRO A 624 -5.11 -24.21 32.70
C PRO A 624 -6.52 -24.14 32.12
N ASN A 625 -7.54 -24.18 32.99
CA ASN A 625 -8.97 -24.24 32.66
C ASN A 625 -9.32 -23.40 31.42
N HIS A 626 -9.43 -24.04 30.26
CA HIS A 626 -10.22 -23.48 29.16
C HIS A 626 -11.66 -23.85 29.45
N SER A 627 -12.41 -22.86 29.93
CA SER A 627 -13.86 -22.89 29.88
C SER A 627 -14.29 -23.32 28.49
N ALA A 628 -15.07 -24.39 28.42
CA ALA A 628 -15.77 -24.83 27.23
C ALA A 628 -16.61 -23.67 26.65
N THR A 629 -16.12 -23.07 25.57
CA THR A 629 -16.86 -22.16 24.67
C THR A 629 -16.20 -22.30 23.30
N GLY A 630 -16.82 -22.76 22.22
CA GLY A 630 -18.15 -23.29 21.97
C GLY A 630 -18.12 -24.09 20.65
N ASN A 631 -19.25 -24.72 20.33
CA ASN A 631 -19.54 -25.41 19.07
C ASN A 631 -19.10 -24.68 17.81
#